data_AF-C4FC08-F1
#
_entry.id   AF-C4FC08-F1
#
_cell.length_a   1.000
_cell.length_b   1.000
_cell.length_c   1.000
_cell.angle_alpha   90.00
_cell.angle_beta   90.00
_cell.angle_gamma   90.00
#
_symmetry.space_group_name_H-M   'P 1'
#
loop_
_entity.id
_entity.type
_entity.pdbx_description
1 polymer ?
#
loop_
_entity_poly.entity_id
_entity_poly.type
_entity_poly.pdbx_seq_one_letter_code
_entity_poly.pdbx_strand_id
1 'polypeptide(L)'
;MRFVAEQKTGRAYDAKVRRQAVKVLATGAGHRALASKLGIPDATARQWARSYAAGGKVAVMNAGATHRVYPFELKLSAVKDRLENGMSVREVMIKHGIPSESSVKTWCRQYRAHGEEALVNKPRGVKPRHVREQLERERAEAERAERERAQGGQAEE
;
A
#
# COMPACT_ATOMS: atom_id res chain seq x y z
N MET A 1 34.94 14.72 7.94
CA MET A 1 34.31 15.10 6.65
C MET A 1 33.02 14.30 6.47
N ARG A 2 31.85 14.96 6.46
CA ARG A 2 30.54 14.33 6.20
C ARG A 2 30.22 14.48 4.72
N PHE A 3 30.23 13.39 3.96
CA PHE A 3 29.65 13.37 2.62
C PHE A 3 28.13 13.44 2.77
N VAL A 4 27.58 14.64 2.57
CA VAL A 4 26.13 14.81 2.44
C VAL A 4 25.73 14.27 1.08
N ALA A 5 24.85 13.27 1.07
CA ALA A 5 24.28 12.73 -0.14
C ALA A 5 23.38 13.79 -0.79
N GLU A 6 23.96 14.58 -1.70
CA GLU A 6 23.31 15.47 -2.66
C GLU A 6 22.41 14.64 -3.62
N GLN A 7 21.19 14.23 -3.21
CA GLN A 7 20.52 13.07 -3.85
C GLN A 7 19.00 13.18 -4.01
N LYS A 8 18.44 14.38 -4.18
CA LYS A 8 16.99 14.55 -4.39
C LYS A 8 16.67 15.26 -5.70
N THR A 9 16.87 14.58 -6.83
CA THR A 9 16.29 15.00 -8.11
C THR A 9 14.81 14.57 -8.14
N GLY A 10 13.93 15.33 -7.48
CA GLY A 10 12.50 15.04 -7.38
C GLY A 10 12.12 13.98 -6.31
N ARG A 11 10.94 13.34 -6.46
CA ARG A 11 10.36 12.38 -5.50
C ARG A 11 11.14 11.06 -5.35
N ALA A 12 12.24 10.85 -6.08
CA ALA A 12 12.98 9.60 -6.18
C ALA A 12 14.49 9.76 -5.96
N TYR A 13 15.14 8.75 -5.36
CA TYR A 13 16.60 8.67 -5.22
C TYR A 13 17.29 8.22 -6.51
N ASP A 14 18.51 8.74 -6.74
CA ASP A 14 19.35 8.37 -7.89
C ASP A 14 19.71 6.87 -7.91
N ALA A 15 19.91 6.34 -9.11
CA ALA A 15 20.33 4.97 -9.36
C ALA A 15 21.67 4.63 -8.70
N LYS A 16 22.60 5.59 -8.54
CA LYS A 16 23.87 5.37 -7.84
C LYS A 16 23.65 5.02 -6.38
N VAL A 17 22.81 5.78 -5.67
CA VAL A 17 22.49 5.55 -4.25
C VAL A 17 21.82 4.19 -4.06
N ARG A 18 20.87 3.84 -4.94
CA ARG A 18 20.18 2.54 -4.91
C ARG A 18 21.16 1.38 -5.11
N ARG A 19 22.10 1.49 -6.04
CA ARG A 19 23.16 0.48 -6.25
C ARG A 19 24.04 0.33 -5.01
N GLN A 20 24.41 1.43 -4.37
CA GLN A 20 25.21 1.38 -3.15
C GLN A 20 24.43 0.77 -1.98
N ALA A 21 23.13 1.05 -1.88
CA ALA A 21 22.26 0.41 -0.90
C ALA A 21 22.16 -1.11 -1.09
N VAL A 22 22.01 -1.58 -2.32
CA VAL A 22 22.04 -3.01 -2.63
C VAL A 22 23.34 -3.65 -2.18
N LYS A 23 24.49 -3.02 -2.46
CA LYS A 23 25.80 -3.54 -2.02
C LYS A 23 25.86 -3.67 -0.49
N VAL A 24 25.37 -2.68 0.24
CA VAL A 24 25.36 -2.70 1.71
C VAL A 24 24.39 -3.76 2.24
N LEU A 25 23.19 -3.89 1.68
CA LEU A 25 22.21 -4.88 2.11
C LEU A 25 22.64 -6.32 1.78
N ALA A 26 23.37 -6.52 0.69
CA ALA A 26 23.93 -7.82 0.32
C ALA A 26 24.96 -8.35 1.32
N THR A 27 25.59 -7.49 2.13
CA THR A 27 26.50 -7.93 3.22
C THR A 27 25.76 -8.35 4.49
N GLY A 28 24.42 -8.41 4.48
CA GLY A 28 23.61 -8.67 5.66
C GLY A 28 23.48 -7.48 6.63
N ALA A 29 23.93 -6.29 6.22
CA ALA A 29 23.85 -5.11 7.08
C ALA A 29 22.39 -4.69 7.34
N GLY A 30 22.11 -4.32 8.58
CA GLY A 30 20.80 -3.78 8.98
C GLY A 30 20.54 -2.36 8.46
N HIS A 31 19.28 -1.93 8.52
CA HIS A 31 18.85 -0.62 7.99
C HIS A 31 19.53 0.58 8.66
N ARG A 32 19.88 0.50 9.95
CA ARG A 32 20.60 1.58 10.65
C ARG A 32 21.98 1.81 10.05
N ALA A 33 22.72 0.73 9.77
CA ALA A 33 24.02 0.81 9.12
C ALA A 33 23.91 1.36 7.70
N LEU A 34 22.86 0.95 6.97
CA LEU A 34 22.54 1.50 5.65
C LEU A 34 22.27 3.01 5.70
N ALA A 35 21.45 3.46 6.66
CA ALA A 35 21.10 4.87 6.85
C ALA A 35 22.36 5.70 7.11
N SER A 36 23.19 5.29 8.08
CA SER A 36 24.44 5.97 8.42
C SER A 36 25.42 6.01 7.25
N LYS A 37 25.58 4.91 6.52
CA LYS A 37 26.55 4.80 5.42
C LYS A 37 26.16 5.61 4.19
N LEU A 38 24.87 5.82 3.94
CA LEU A 38 24.39 6.56 2.77
C LEU A 38 23.87 7.96 3.09
N GLY A 39 23.79 8.33 4.37
CA GLY A 39 23.21 9.62 4.78
C GLY A 39 21.72 9.75 4.44
N ILE A 40 20.99 8.63 4.39
CA ILE A 40 19.55 8.62 4.08
C ILE A 40 18.70 8.51 5.36
N PRO A 41 17.45 9.00 5.36
CA PRO A 41 16.55 8.83 6.50
C PRO A 41 16.37 7.35 6.88
N ASP A 42 16.37 7.04 8.19
CA ASP A 42 16.22 5.65 8.68
C ASP A 42 14.92 4.99 8.18
N ALA A 43 13.84 5.76 8.04
CA ALA A 43 12.59 5.25 7.46
C ALA A 43 12.77 4.75 6.02
N THR A 44 13.54 5.47 5.19
CA THR A 44 13.88 5.03 3.82
C THR A 44 14.77 3.80 3.85
N ALA A 45 15.81 3.80 4.68
CA ALA A 45 16.72 2.66 4.81
C ALA A 45 15.98 1.39 5.26
N ARG A 46 15.04 1.54 6.20
CA ARG A 46 14.19 0.46 6.70
C ARG A 46 13.28 -0.09 5.62
N GLN A 47 12.67 0.80 4.83
CA GLN A 47 11.86 0.42 3.68
C GLN A 47 12.70 -0.36 2.66
N TRP A 48 13.90 0.13 2.31
CA TRP A 48 14.79 -0.56 1.38
C TRP A 48 15.24 -1.93 1.88
N ALA A 49 15.56 -2.06 3.17
CA ALA A 49 15.90 -3.35 3.77
C ALA A 49 14.75 -4.37 3.68
N ARG A 50 13.51 -3.94 3.94
CA ARG A 50 12.32 -4.79 3.80
C ARG A 50 12.05 -5.17 2.35
N SER A 51 12.13 -4.20 1.44
CA SER A 51 11.98 -4.45 0.00
C SER A 51 13.05 -5.43 -0.51
N TYR A 52 14.30 -5.29 -0.06
CA TYR A 52 15.39 -6.18 -0.40
C TYR A 52 15.17 -7.61 0.11
N ALA A 53 14.70 -7.77 1.34
CA ALA A 53 14.37 -9.09 1.88
C ALA A 53 13.27 -9.81 1.06
N ALA A 54 12.33 -9.06 0.48
CA ALA A 54 11.23 -9.62 -0.30
C ALA A 54 11.53 -9.82 -1.79
N GLY A 55 12.33 -8.97 -2.42
CA GLY A 55 12.55 -9.00 -3.87
C GLY A 55 13.97 -8.64 -4.32
N GLY A 56 14.93 -8.73 -3.40
CA GLY A 56 16.35 -8.56 -3.65
C GLY A 56 16.72 -7.21 -4.27
N LYS A 57 17.78 -7.24 -5.10
CA LYS A 57 18.30 -6.06 -5.82
C LYS A 57 17.21 -5.32 -6.60
N VAL A 58 16.37 -6.07 -7.33
CA VAL A 58 15.34 -5.50 -8.22
C VAL A 58 14.34 -4.67 -7.42
N ALA A 59 13.97 -5.13 -6.22
CA ALA A 59 13.04 -4.41 -5.35
C ALA A 59 13.58 -3.05 -4.87
N VAL A 60 14.86 -2.96 -4.52
CA VAL A 60 15.49 -1.69 -4.10
C VAL A 60 15.68 -0.77 -5.31
N MET A 61 16.09 -1.31 -6.46
CA MET A 61 16.25 -0.53 -7.68
C MET A 61 14.93 0.08 -8.14
N ASN A 62 13.81 -0.61 -7.96
CA ASN A 62 12.47 -0.15 -8.34
C ASN A 62 11.71 0.54 -7.19
N ALA A 63 12.31 0.80 -6.04
CA ALA A 63 11.63 1.42 -4.90
C ALA A 63 11.10 2.82 -5.27
N GLY A 64 9.78 3.03 -5.23
CA GLY A 64 9.17 4.30 -5.67
C GLY A 64 9.08 4.46 -7.20
N ALA A 65 9.36 3.42 -7.99
CA ALA A 65 8.96 3.35 -9.39
C ALA A 65 7.45 3.05 -9.51
N THR A 66 6.94 3.08 -10.75
CA THR A 66 5.54 2.92 -11.16
C THR A 66 4.74 1.85 -10.39
N HIS A 67 3.44 2.07 -10.28
CA HIS A 67 2.51 1.17 -9.61
C HIS A 67 2.57 -0.24 -10.19
N ARG A 68 3.06 -1.21 -9.41
CA ARG A 68 2.95 -2.63 -9.76
C ARG A 68 1.49 -3.06 -9.71
N VAL A 69 1.05 -3.76 -10.75
CA VAL A 69 -0.21 -4.48 -10.77
C VAL A 69 0.05 -5.89 -10.25
N TYR A 70 -0.75 -6.31 -9.28
CA TYR A 70 -0.70 -7.66 -8.73
C TYR A 70 -1.94 -8.43 -9.17
N PRO A 71 -1.80 -9.71 -9.56
CA PRO A 71 -2.95 -10.55 -9.88
C PRO A 71 -3.80 -10.76 -8.62
N PHE A 72 -5.10 -10.99 -8.82
CA PHE A 72 -6.06 -11.19 -7.73
C PHE A 72 -5.64 -12.33 -6.81
N GLU A 73 -5.29 -13.48 -7.37
CA GLU A 73 -4.87 -14.68 -6.62
C GLU A 73 -3.71 -14.41 -5.66
N LEU A 74 -2.70 -13.65 -6.09
CA LEU A 74 -1.56 -13.28 -5.25
C LEU A 74 -2.01 -12.41 -4.08
N LYS A 75 -2.88 -11.42 -4.33
CA LYS A 75 -3.42 -10.58 -3.25
C LYS A 75 -4.23 -11.40 -2.26
N LEU A 76 -5.07 -12.30 -2.76
CA LEU A 76 -5.92 -13.15 -1.94
C LEU A 76 -5.07 -14.05 -1.04
N SER A 77 -4.10 -14.75 -1.62
CA SER A 77 -3.18 -15.62 -0.87
C SER A 77 -2.38 -14.84 0.19
N ALA A 78 -1.87 -13.66 -0.15
CA ALA A 78 -1.15 -12.80 0.79
C ALA A 78 -2.04 -12.34 1.96
N VAL A 79 -3.32 -12.05 1.71
CA VAL A 79 -4.27 -11.65 2.75
C VAL A 79 -4.65 -12.84 3.63
N LYS A 80 -4.95 -14.01 3.06
CA LYS A 80 -5.26 -15.22 3.83
C LYS A 80 -4.09 -15.61 4.74
N ASP A 81 -2.87 -15.59 4.22
CA ASP A 81 -1.67 -15.83 5.04
C ASP A 81 -1.55 -14.85 6.22
N ARG A 82 -1.90 -13.57 6.00
CA ARG A 82 -1.84 -12.56 7.06
C ARG A 82 -2.94 -12.72 8.11
N LEU A 83 -4.17 -13.01 7.66
CA LEU A 83 -5.36 -12.95 8.51
C LEU A 83 -5.70 -14.28 9.16
N GLU A 84 -5.48 -15.38 8.45
CA GLU A 84 -5.87 -16.73 8.86
C GLU A 84 -4.65 -17.50 9.38
N ASN A 85 -3.52 -17.43 8.67
CA ASN A 85 -2.30 -18.17 9.05
C ASN A 85 -1.40 -17.42 10.04
N GLY A 86 -1.84 -16.26 10.54
CA GLY A 86 -1.13 -15.49 11.57
C GLY A 86 0.23 -14.92 11.15
N MET A 87 0.60 -14.97 9.86
CA MET A 87 1.91 -14.50 9.40
C MET A 87 2.08 -13.00 9.63
N SER A 88 3.28 -12.58 10.00
CA SER A 88 3.63 -11.15 10.03
C SER A 88 3.62 -10.55 8.62
N VAL A 89 3.47 -9.23 8.53
CA VAL A 89 3.52 -8.54 7.23
C VAL A 89 4.85 -8.79 6.51
N ARG A 90 5.95 -8.90 7.26
CA ARG A 90 7.27 -9.16 6.69
C ARG A 90 7.35 -10.58 6.09
N GLU A 91 6.81 -11.58 6.77
CA GLU A 91 6.79 -12.95 6.26
C GLU A 91 5.96 -13.05 4.99
N VAL A 92 4.78 -12.42 4.96
CA VAL A 92 3.94 -12.34 3.75
C VAL A 92 4.66 -11.64 2.61
N MET A 93 5.35 -10.53 2.88
CA MET A 93 6.15 -9.84 1.88
C MET A 93 7.21 -10.75 1.26
N ILE A 94 7.92 -11.52 2.09
CA ILE A 94 8.98 -12.43 1.66
C ILE A 94 8.38 -13.59 0.87
N LYS A 95 7.36 -14.28 1.41
CA LYS A 95 6.71 -15.43 0.80
C LYS A 95 6.13 -15.13 -0.58
N HIS A 96 5.51 -13.96 -0.74
CA HIS A 96 4.83 -13.56 -1.98
C HIS A 96 5.65 -12.61 -2.88
N GLY A 97 6.89 -12.31 -2.51
CA GLY A 97 7.75 -11.40 -3.27
C GLY A 97 7.21 -9.98 -3.39
N ILE A 98 6.48 -9.50 -2.37
CA ILE A 98 5.83 -8.17 -2.35
C ILE A 98 6.78 -7.17 -1.68
N PRO A 99 7.39 -6.22 -2.41
CA PRO A 99 8.38 -5.33 -1.82
C PRO A 99 7.78 -4.19 -0.97
N SER A 100 6.45 -4.07 -0.95
CA SER A 100 5.71 -2.95 -0.37
C SER A 100 4.85 -3.43 0.80
N GLU A 101 5.22 -3.02 2.01
CA GLU A 101 4.46 -3.27 3.23
C GLU A 101 3.07 -2.62 3.17
N SER A 102 2.99 -1.40 2.61
CA SER A 102 1.75 -0.67 2.45
C SER A 102 0.76 -1.40 1.54
N SER A 103 1.24 -2.17 0.54
CA SER A 103 0.38 -2.97 -0.33
C SER A 103 -0.31 -4.06 0.47
N VAL A 104 0.45 -4.86 1.23
CA VAL A 104 -0.10 -5.94 2.07
C VAL A 104 -1.10 -5.38 3.09
N LYS A 105 -0.73 -4.32 3.81
CA LYS A 105 -1.63 -3.67 4.79
C LYS A 105 -2.91 -3.15 4.15
N THR A 106 -2.81 -2.57 2.96
CA THR A 106 -3.97 -2.04 2.25
C THR A 106 -4.93 -3.15 1.82
N TRP A 107 -4.42 -4.25 1.28
CA TRP A 107 -5.25 -5.40 0.91
C TRP A 107 -5.92 -6.04 2.13
N CYS A 108 -5.21 -6.18 3.25
CA CYS A 108 -5.81 -6.68 4.49
C CYS A 108 -6.95 -5.78 4.99
N ARG A 109 -6.78 -4.45 4.90
CA ARG A 109 -7.83 -3.49 5.26
C ARG A 109 -9.04 -3.62 4.32
N GLN A 110 -8.79 -3.69 3.01
CA GLN A 110 -9.83 -3.85 1.99
C GLN A 110 -10.63 -5.14 2.17
N TYR A 111 -9.94 -6.25 2.44
CA TYR A 111 -10.56 -7.54 2.68
C TYR A 111 -11.43 -7.55 3.94
N ARG A 112 -10.95 -6.99 5.05
CA ARG A 112 -11.75 -6.90 6.28
C ARG A 112 -13.02 -6.06 6.10
N ALA A 113 -12.98 -5.04 5.24
CA ALA A 113 -14.11 -4.16 5.02
C ALA A 113 -15.13 -4.72 4.02
N HIS A 114 -14.68 -5.42 2.97
CA HIS A 114 -15.52 -5.75 1.81
C HIS A 114 -15.27 -7.15 1.22
N GLY A 115 -14.53 -8.02 1.92
CA GLY A 115 -14.23 -9.38 1.47
C GLY A 115 -13.33 -9.45 0.23
N GLU A 116 -13.41 -10.59 -0.46
CA GLU A 116 -12.55 -10.92 -1.61
C GLU A 116 -12.73 -9.94 -2.78
N GLU A 117 -13.95 -9.48 -3.06
CA GLU A 117 -14.26 -8.56 -4.17
C GLU A 117 -13.47 -7.24 -4.12
N ALA A 118 -12.99 -6.87 -2.92
CA ALA A 118 -12.19 -5.68 -2.70
C ALA A 118 -10.79 -5.77 -3.34
N LEU A 119 -10.29 -6.98 -3.59
CA LEU A 119 -8.94 -7.24 -4.11
C LEU A 119 -8.88 -7.21 -5.64
N VAL A 120 -10.01 -7.31 -6.32
CA VAL A 120 -10.11 -7.26 -7.79
C VAL A 120 -9.55 -5.93 -8.31
N ASN A 121 -8.71 -6.00 -9.35
CA ASN A 121 -8.17 -4.80 -10.00
C ASN A 121 -9.32 -4.05 -10.67
N LYS A 122 -9.65 -2.86 -10.15
CA LYS A 122 -10.66 -1.98 -10.75
C LYS A 122 -10.02 -1.07 -11.79
N PRO A 123 -10.70 -0.82 -12.93
CA PRO A 123 -10.29 0.22 -13.86
C PRO A 123 -10.12 1.54 -13.11
N ARG A 124 -9.03 2.26 -13.40
CA ARG A 124 -8.79 3.58 -12.79
C ARG A 124 -9.96 4.51 -13.14
N GLY A 125 -10.49 5.21 -12.12
CA GLY A 125 -11.58 6.18 -12.29
C GLY A 125 -12.99 5.65 -12.00
N VAL A 126 -13.17 4.33 -11.84
CA VAL A 126 -14.49 3.75 -11.54
C VAL A 126 -14.70 3.58 -10.03
N LYS A 127 -15.78 4.13 -9.49
CA LYS A 127 -16.15 3.96 -8.06
C LYS A 127 -16.41 2.49 -7.76
N PRO A 128 -15.89 1.92 -6.66
CA PRO A 128 -16.23 0.57 -6.22
C PRO A 128 -17.75 0.35 -6.12
N ARG A 129 -18.22 -0.85 -6.46
CA ARG A 129 -19.64 -1.21 -6.41
C ARG A 129 -20.28 -0.92 -5.05
N HIS A 130 -19.67 -1.35 -3.93
CA HIS A 130 -20.20 -1.06 -2.60
C HIS A 130 -20.30 0.44 -2.29
N VAL A 131 -19.34 1.27 -2.74
CA VAL A 131 -19.42 2.73 -2.58
C VAL A 131 -20.59 3.28 -3.39
N ARG A 132 -20.78 2.76 -4.60
CA ARG A 132 -21.90 3.15 -5.45
C ARG A 132 -23.24 2.76 -4.81
N GLU A 133 -23.38 1.53 -4.33
CA GLU A 133 -24.59 1.04 -3.65
C GLU A 133 -24.87 1.80 -2.36
N GLN A 134 -23.85 2.14 -1.56
CA GLN A 134 -24.00 2.95 -0.36
C GLN A 134 -24.49 4.36 -0.72
N LEU A 135 -23.88 5.03 -1.71
CA LEU A 135 -24.31 6.36 -2.17
C LEU A 135 -25.72 6.36 -2.78
N GLU A 136 -26.14 5.25 -3.38
CA GLU A 136 -27.50 5.05 -3.89
C GLU A 136 -28.50 4.90 -2.73
N ARG A 137 -28.14 4.16 -1.68
CA ARG A 137 -28.95 4.04 -0.44
C ARG A 137 -29.09 5.37 0.28
N GLU A 138 -27.99 6.07 0.52
CA GLU A 138 -27.98 7.39 1.18
C GLU A 138 -28.84 8.41 0.41
N ARG A 139 -28.79 8.39 -0.93
CA ARG A 139 -29.66 9.23 -1.76
C ARG A 139 -31.13 8.86 -1.65
N ALA A 140 -31.46 7.58 -1.69
CA ALA A 140 -32.84 7.14 -1.53
C ALA A 140 -33.39 7.46 -0.14
N GLU A 141 -32.56 7.38 0.91
CA GLU A 141 -32.91 7.80 2.27
C GLU A 141 -33.14 9.31 2.36
N ALA A 142 -32.27 10.12 1.77
CA ALA A 142 -32.43 11.57 1.73
C ALA A 142 -33.73 11.99 1.00
N GLU A 143 -34.02 11.38 -0.15
CA GLU A 143 -35.24 11.66 -0.91
C GLU A 143 -36.50 11.25 -0.14
N ARG A 144 -36.47 10.11 0.56
CA ARG A 144 -37.57 9.68 1.44
C ARG A 144 -37.79 10.67 2.58
N ALA A 145 -36.72 11.11 3.25
CA ALA A 145 -36.79 12.08 4.35
C ALA A 145 -37.31 13.45 3.88
N GLU A 146 -36.97 13.87 2.66
CA GLU A 146 -37.50 15.11 2.06
C GLU A 146 -38.99 15.01 1.77
N ARG A 147 -39.46 13.89 1.21
CA ARG A 147 -40.89 13.64 0.97
C ARG A 147 -41.71 13.62 2.26
N GLU A 148 -41.17 13.04 3.33
CA GLU A 148 -41.82 13.00 4.64
C GLU A 148 -41.93 14.40 5.26
N ARG A 149 -40.86 15.23 5.17
CA ARG A 149 -40.89 16.63 5.59
C ARG A 149 -41.90 17.46 4.82
N ALA A 150 -42.00 17.23 3.50
CA ALA A 150 -42.97 17.92 2.65
C ALA A 150 -44.43 17.54 2.98
N GLN A 151 -44.68 16.30 3.40
CA GLN A 151 -46.02 15.81 3.79
C GLN A 151 -46.41 16.23 5.21
N GLY A 152 -45.46 16.30 6.15
CA GLY A 152 -45.71 16.73 7.53
C GLY A 152 -46.03 18.23 7.69
N GLY A 153 -45.72 19.06 6.70
CA GLY A 153 -46.02 20.50 6.72
C GLY A 153 -47.45 20.89 6.30
N GLN A 154 -48.29 19.94 5.89
CA GLN A 154 -49.65 20.19 5.39
C GLN A 154 -50.77 19.90 6.41
N ALA A 155 -50.43 19.65 7.69
CA ALA A 155 -51.40 19.25 8.72
C ALA A 155 -51.69 20.32 9.79
N GLU A 156 -51.16 21.54 9.66
CA GLU A 156 -51.45 22.67 10.55
C GLU A 156 -52.05 23.85 9.74
N GLU A 157 -53.31 23.73 9.31
CA GLU A 157 -54.20 24.87 9.03
C GLU A 157 -55.65 24.51 9.39
#